data_AF-A0A0Z8UAJ6-F1
#
_entry.id   AF-A0A0Z8UAJ6-F1
#
_cell.length_a   1.000
_cell.length_b   1.000
_cell.length_c   1.000
_cell.angle_alpha   90.00
_cell.angle_beta   90.00
_cell.angle_gamma   90.00
#
_symmetry.space_group_name_H-M   'P 1'
#
loop_
_entity.id
_entity.type
_entity.pdbx_description
1 polymer ?
#
loop_
_entity_poly.entity_id
_entity_poly.type
_entity_poly.pdbx_seq_one_letter_code
_entity_poly.pdbx_strand_id
1 'polypeptide(L)'
;MKNAIILAAGFGMRMVPINTEIPKALLDVSGLPLIERLIHQLQEADIFDITIVVGYMGERLEYLADKYGATLVNNSRYSEMNNLYSLMLVADKISNTYILPCDIWCQENPFFNGSSDSFYLVYENSNSEKTDYWDSMTGIAYISEKDGDKIRDSLQLVVESDRGKDAFWEEVLYDSERLWITPVFVSRDSVHQIDSFEDLRGIDNQSVHLHSEIIKLICHVFSISSDDISDIIALKKGMTNRSFLFSCRGDKYIMRIPGEGTDLLINRQQEAMVYGTLDGKGICDEIIYLNPDNGYKITRFVDGARNCDPNDLSDLKKCMSKLREFHSLELKVEHEFDIFAQIDFYESLRNGYESAYDDYDQVKKQVFNLSAFIEKHIEKKVLTHIDAIPDNFLIYSKECQEEIRLIDWEYAGMQDPHVDIAMFCIYSLYNQQEIDRLIDIYFDYNCSEEIRLKIYCYIASCGLLWSNWCEYKHMLGVDFGDYAKKQYDFAREYSSWLTTELRKRGIYE
;
A
#
# COMPACT_ATOMS: atom_id res chain seq x y z
N MET A 1 -33.74 -26.03 2.00
CA MET A 1 -32.42 -25.48 1.58
C MET A 1 -31.35 -26.12 2.46
N LYS A 2 -30.09 -26.23 2.02
CA LYS A 2 -29.10 -27.05 2.73
C LYS A 2 -28.06 -26.24 3.50
N ASN A 3 -27.49 -25.19 2.90
CA ASN A 3 -26.36 -24.48 3.49
C ASN A 3 -26.22 -23.03 2.99
N ALA A 4 -25.26 -22.31 3.58
CA ALA A 4 -24.81 -21.01 3.13
C ALA A 4 -23.28 -20.92 3.08
N ILE A 5 -22.77 -20.10 2.16
CA ILE A 5 -21.36 -19.79 1.97
C ILE A 5 -21.18 -18.28 2.12
N ILE A 6 -20.48 -17.86 3.18
CA ILE A 6 -20.12 -16.45 3.42
C ILE A 6 -18.68 -16.22 2.95
N LEU A 7 -18.48 -15.29 2.02
CA LEU A 7 -17.15 -14.88 1.53
C LEU A 7 -16.61 -13.74 2.41
N ALA A 8 -15.59 -14.05 3.22
CA ALA A 8 -15.00 -13.15 4.21
C ALA A 8 -13.46 -13.01 4.06
N ALA A 9 -12.91 -13.31 2.88
CA ALA A 9 -11.47 -13.33 2.65
C ALA A 9 -10.86 -11.98 2.27
N GLY A 10 -11.69 -10.96 1.96
CA GLY A 10 -11.25 -9.68 1.41
C GLY A 10 -10.68 -8.68 2.44
N PHE A 11 -9.78 -7.81 1.99
CA PHE A 11 -9.11 -6.77 2.81
C PHE A 11 -10.01 -5.59 3.22
N GLY A 12 -11.07 -5.33 2.47
CA GLY A 12 -11.95 -4.20 2.73
C GLY A 12 -11.29 -2.81 2.66
N MET A 13 -10.35 -2.59 1.74
CA MET A 13 -9.49 -1.40 1.67
C MET A 13 -10.21 -0.04 1.66
N ARG A 14 -11.51 0.01 1.33
CA ARG A 14 -12.33 1.22 1.31
C ARG A 14 -12.84 1.64 2.71
N MET A 15 -12.62 0.82 3.75
CA MET A 15 -13.05 1.04 5.15
C MET A 15 -11.96 1.64 6.07
N VAL A 16 -10.89 2.22 5.53
CA VAL A 16 -9.85 2.88 6.35
C VAL A 16 -10.48 4.11 7.06
N PRO A 17 -10.18 4.37 8.35
CA PRO A 17 -9.19 3.71 9.21
C PRO A 17 -9.72 2.54 10.04
N ILE A 18 -10.94 2.04 9.82
CA ILE A 18 -11.53 0.99 10.66
C ILE A 18 -10.93 -0.38 10.33
N ASN A 19 -10.78 -0.70 9.04
CA ASN A 19 -10.30 -2.01 8.60
C ASN A 19 -8.83 -2.28 8.91
N THR A 20 -8.08 -1.29 9.41
CA THR A 20 -6.68 -1.46 9.83
C THR A 20 -6.56 -2.16 11.17
N GLU A 21 -7.65 -2.22 11.94
CA GLU A 21 -7.72 -2.83 13.26
C GLU A 21 -8.68 -4.03 13.30
N ILE A 22 -9.71 -4.06 12.45
CA ILE A 22 -10.82 -5.04 12.53
C ILE A 22 -11.22 -5.51 11.11
N PRO A 23 -11.37 -6.82 10.84
CA PRO A 23 -11.84 -7.29 9.53
C PRO A 23 -13.26 -6.79 9.25
N LYS A 24 -13.60 -6.52 7.98
CA LYS A 24 -14.93 -6.03 7.57
C LYS A 24 -16.09 -6.86 8.14
N ALA A 25 -15.94 -8.17 8.17
CA ALA A 25 -16.91 -9.11 8.76
C ALA A 25 -17.29 -8.77 10.21
N LEU A 26 -16.37 -8.16 10.97
CA LEU A 26 -16.55 -7.82 12.39
C LEU A 26 -16.93 -6.35 12.62
N LEU A 27 -17.27 -5.60 11.57
CA LEU A 27 -17.84 -4.27 11.73
C LEU A 27 -19.14 -4.36 12.51
N ASP A 28 -19.22 -3.61 13.61
CA ASP A 28 -20.40 -3.50 14.44
C ASP A 28 -21.36 -2.43 13.90
N VAL A 29 -22.61 -2.85 13.70
CA VAL A 29 -23.73 -1.98 13.36
C VAL A 29 -24.84 -2.24 14.36
N SER A 30 -25.22 -1.22 15.12
CA SER A 30 -26.25 -1.28 16.17
C SER A 30 -25.97 -2.35 17.25
N GLY A 31 -24.70 -2.55 17.63
CA GLY A 31 -24.27 -3.45 18.70
C GLY A 31 -24.11 -4.92 18.30
N LEU A 32 -24.08 -5.22 16.99
CA LEU A 32 -23.89 -6.58 16.48
C LEU A 32 -22.94 -6.58 15.27
N PRO A 33 -21.91 -7.44 15.25
CA PRO A 33 -21.04 -7.61 14.09
C PRO A 33 -21.82 -8.04 12.84
N LEU A 34 -21.46 -7.53 11.66
CA LEU A 34 -22.12 -7.85 10.38
C LEU A 34 -22.22 -9.36 10.15
N ILE A 35 -21.12 -10.09 10.33
CA ILE A 35 -21.11 -11.53 10.09
C ILE A 35 -21.99 -12.29 11.10
N GLU A 36 -22.05 -11.84 12.36
CA GLU A 36 -22.95 -12.42 13.35
C GLU A 36 -24.41 -12.15 12.98
N ARG A 37 -24.73 -10.94 12.52
CA ARG A 37 -26.06 -10.57 12.03
C ARG A 37 -26.49 -11.48 10.87
N LEU A 38 -25.61 -11.69 9.89
CA LEU A 38 -25.88 -12.55 8.74
C LEU A 38 -26.09 -14.01 9.19
N ILE A 39 -25.27 -14.52 10.12
CA ILE A 39 -25.44 -15.86 10.69
C ILE A 39 -26.79 -15.99 11.40
N HIS A 40 -27.17 -15.01 12.21
CA HIS A 40 -28.47 -14.99 12.88
C HIS A 40 -29.63 -15.00 11.88
N GLN A 41 -29.57 -14.17 10.84
CA GLN A 41 -30.59 -14.13 9.79
C GLN A 41 -30.66 -15.45 9.00
N LEU A 42 -29.53 -16.09 8.71
CA LEU A 42 -29.51 -17.42 8.09
C LEU A 42 -30.16 -18.48 9.00
N GLN A 43 -29.86 -18.47 10.29
CA GLN A 43 -30.42 -19.41 11.27
C GLN A 43 -31.94 -19.19 11.47
N GLU A 44 -32.41 -17.95 11.45
CA GLU A 44 -33.84 -17.62 11.46
C GLU A 44 -34.59 -18.16 10.22
N ALA A 45 -33.88 -18.33 9.10
CA ALA A 45 -34.37 -18.94 7.88
C ALA A 45 -34.16 -20.47 7.83
N ASP A 46 -33.86 -21.11 8.98
CA ASP A 46 -33.57 -22.53 9.14
C ASP A 46 -32.29 -23.03 8.41
N ILE A 47 -31.30 -22.15 8.21
CA ILE A 47 -30.01 -22.48 7.57
C ILE A 47 -28.90 -22.52 8.63
N PHE A 48 -28.50 -23.72 9.02
CA PHE A 48 -27.50 -23.94 10.08
C PHE A 48 -26.15 -24.44 9.56
N ASP A 49 -26.10 -25.06 8.39
CA ASP A 49 -24.84 -25.43 7.73
C ASP A 49 -24.25 -24.18 7.07
N ILE A 50 -23.34 -23.51 7.78
CA ILE A 50 -22.73 -22.26 7.34
C ILE A 50 -21.24 -22.50 7.14
N THR A 51 -20.75 -22.25 5.92
CA THR A 51 -19.33 -22.24 5.59
C THR A 51 -18.87 -20.81 5.39
N ILE A 52 -17.77 -20.41 6.04
CA ILE A 52 -17.20 -19.08 5.94
C ILE A 52 -15.80 -19.21 5.33
N VAL A 53 -15.59 -18.59 4.19
CA VAL A 53 -14.26 -18.55 3.55
C VAL A 53 -13.52 -17.34 4.10
N VAL A 54 -12.49 -17.58 4.92
CA VAL A 54 -11.70 -16.56 5.59
C VAL A 54 -10.37 -16.34 4.87
N GLY A 55 -9.75 -15.18 5.09
CA GLY A 55 -8.47 -14.79 4.47
C GLY A 55 -7.77 -13.76 5.35
N TYR A 56 -7.82 -12.50 4.95
CA TYR A 56 -7.26 -11.40 5.74
C TYR A 56 -7.82 -11.38 7.18
N MET A 57 -6.92 -11.41 8.18
CA MET A 57 -7.25 -11.47 9.62
C MET A 57 -8.21 -12.61 10.02
N GLY A 58 -8.14 -13.75 9.32
CA GLY A 58 -9.04 -14.89 9.53
C GLY A 58 -9.03 -15.44 10.96
N GLU A 59 -7.92 -15.30 11.69
CA GLU A 59 -7.79 -15.69 13.10
C GLU A 59 -8.81 -14.99 14.00
N ARG A 60 -9.21 -13.75 13.66
CA ARG A 60 -10.23 -13.02 14.43
C ARG A 60 -11.64 -13.56 14.23
N LEU A 61 -11.86 -14.42 13.23
CA LEU A 61 -13.14 -15.05 12.92
C LEU A 61 -13.23 -16.49 13.45
N GLU A 62 -12.16 -17.05 14.02
CA GLU A 62 -12.11 -18.43 14.52
C GLU A 62 -13.20 -18.74 15.53
N TYR A 63 -13.55 -17.77 16.39
CA TYR A 63 -14.59 -17.94 17.41
C TYR A 63 -15.99 -18.26 16.82
N LEU A 64 -16.23 -17.95 15.54
CA LEU A 64 -17.50 -18.25 14.88
C LEU A 64 -17.73 -19.76 14.74
N ALA A 65 -16.66 -20.55 14.65
CA ALA A 65 -16.76 -22.00 14.64
C ALA A 65 -17.32 -22.52 15.97
N ASP A 66 -16.78 -22.04 17.10
CA ASP A 66 -17.21 -22.46 18.44
C ASP A 66 -18.58 -21.89 18.81
N LYS A 67 -18.84 -20.61 18.49
CA LYS A 67 -20.06 -19.90 18.88
C LYS A 67 -21.27 -20.30 18.05
N TYR A 68 -21.09 -20.55 16.75
CA TYR A 68 -22.19 -20.78 15.81
C TYR A 68 -22.13 -22.12 15.06
N GLY A 69 -21.09 -22.93 15.27
CA GLY A 69 -20.91 -24.19 14.54
C GLY A 69 -20.53 -23.98 13.07
N ALA A 70 -20.04 -22.80 12.70
CA ALA A 70 -19.66 -22.48 11.33
C ALA A 70 -18.38 -23.24 10.91
N THR A 71 -18.33 -23.69 9.65
CA THR A 71 -17.12 -24.28 9.07
C THR A 71 -16.25 -23.18 8.46
N LEU A 72 -15.02 -23.01 8.95
CA LEU A 72 -14.08 -22.04 8.39
C LEU A 72 -13.18 -22.68 7.34
N VAL A 73 -13.02 -22.03 6.20
CA VAL A 73 -12.11 -22.46 5.12
C VAL A 73 -11.15 -21.32 4.82
N ASN A 74 -9.85 -21.58 4.97
CA ASN A 74 -8.83 -20.55 4.77
C ASN A 74 -8.44 -20.42 3.28
N ASN A 75 -8.60 -19.23 2.73
CA ASN A 75 -8.04 -18.85 1.43
C ASN A 75 -6.64 -18.23 1.66
N SER A 76 -5.57 -19.02 1.51
CA SER A 76 -4.19 -18.53 1.65
C SER A 76 -3.76 -17.59 0.52
N ARG A 77 -4.50 -17.53 -0.60
CA ARG A 77 -4.21 -16.70 -1.77
C ARG A 77 -5.09 -15.45 -1.85
N TYR A 78 -5.68 -15.03 -0.73
CA TYR A 78 -6.56 -13.85 -0.65
C TYR A 78 -5.88 -12.54 -1.11
N SER A 79 -4.54 -12.46 -1.06
CA SER A 79 -3.74 -11.32 -1.56
C SER A 79 -3.49 -11.35 -3.06
N GLU A 80 -3.60 -12.52 -3.69
CA GLU A 80 -3.27 -12.73 -5.10
C GLU A 80 -4.50 -12.89 -5.97
N MET A 81 -5.57 -13.44 -5.43
CA MET A 81 -6.77 -13.87 -6.15
C MET A 81 -8.00 -13.16 -5.61
N ASN A 82 -8.92 -12.78 -6.50
CA ASN A 82 -10.17 -12.12 -6.15
C ASN A 82 -11.25 -13.12 -5.61
N ASN A 83 -12.47 -12.65 -5.33
CA ASN A 83 -13.51 -13.39 -4.61
C ASN A 83 -13.96 -14.69 -5.30
N LEU A 84 -13.76 -14.82 -6.62
CA LEU A 84 -14.04 -16.04 -7.38
C LEU A 84 -13.24 -17.23 -6.89
N TYR A 85 -11.95 -17.03 -6.61
CA TYR A 85 -11.11 -18.09 -6.05
C TYR A 85 -11.57 -18.51 -4.65
N SER A 86 -12.06 -17.56 -3.85
CA SER A 86 -12.61 -17.85 -2.52
C SER A 86 -13.84 -18.78 -2.61
N LEU A 87 -14.74 -18.54 -3.56
CA LEU A 87 -15.88 -19.42 -3.80
C LEU A 87 -15.44 -20.78 -4.37
N MET A 88 -14.43 -20.80 -5.25
CA MET A 88 -13.91 -22.04 -5.84
C MET A 88 -13.41 -23.04 -4.79
N LEU A 89 -12.80 -22.57 -3.69
CA LEU A 89 -12.32 -23.43 -2.59
C LEU A 89 -13.42 -24.25 -1.90
N VAL A 90 -14.67 -23.84 -2.07
CA VAL A 90 -15.86 -24.46 -1.47
C VAL A 90 -16.93 -24.79 -2.51
N ALA A 91 -16.53 -24.90 -3.78
CA ALA A 91 -17.44 -25.12 -4.90
C ALA A 91 -18.20 -26.46 -4.80
N ASP A 92 -17.61 -27.45 -4.14
CA ASP A 92 -18.22 -28.75 -3.83
C ASP A 92 -19.48 -28.63 -2.96
N LYS A 93 -19.61 -27.55 -2.19
CA LYS A 93 -20.75 -27.29 -1.32
C LYS A 93 -21.93 -26.61 -2.01
N ILE A 94 -21.80 -26.18 -3.28
CA ILE A 94 -22.82 -25.42 -4.01
C ILE A 94 -23.96 -26.34 -4.49
N SER A 95 -25.00 -26.48 -3.69
CA SER A 95 -26.24 -27.16 -4.03
C SER A 95 -27.34 -26.80 -3.04
N ASN A 96 -28.36 -26.06 -3.49
CA ASN A 96 -29.38 -25.44 -2.62
C ASN A 96 -28.71 -24.54 -1.55
N THR A 97 -27.89 -23.62 -2.03
CA THR A 97 -26.91 -22.85 -1.27
C THR A 97 -27.15 -21.35 -1.41
N TYR A 98 -27.13 -20.63 -0.30
CA TYR A 98 -26.94 -19.18 -0.34
C TYR A 98 -25.47 -18.82 -0.46
N ILE A 99 -25.13 -17.88 -1.33
CA ILE A 99 -23.80 -17.30 -1.47
C ILE A 99 -23.93 -15.81 -1.18
N LEU A 100 -23.08 -15.29 -0.30
CA LEU A 100 -23.12 -13.90 0.12
C LEU A 100 -21.74 -13.41 0.59
N PRO A 101 -21.42 -12.12 0.46
CA PRO A 101 -20.26 -11.54 1.09
C PRO A 101 -20.52 -11.24 2.57
N CYS A 102 -19.45 -11.07 3.35
CA CYS A 102 -19.53 -10.80 4.79
C CYS A 102 -19.83 -9.33 5.16
N ASP A 103 -19.81 -8.41 4.20
CA ASP A 103 -19.86 -6.96 4.39
C ASP A 103 -21.21 -6.35 4.01
N ILE A 104 -22.28 -7.13 4.07
CA ILE A 104 -23.64 -6.66 3.84
C ILE A 104 -24.38 -6.51 5.18
N TRP A 105 -25.08 -5.39 5.31
CA TRP A 105 -26.08 -5.15 6.31
C TRP A 105 -27.48 -5.25 5.71
N CYS A 106 -28.34 -6.09 6.28
CA CYS A 106 -29.74 -6.21 5.87
C CYS A 106 -30.65 -5.76 7.01
N GLN A 107 -31.52 -4.78 6.72
CA GLN A 107 -32.49 -4.24 7.68
C GLN A 107 -33.52 -5.31 8.08
N GLU A 108 -34.01 -6.05 7.08
CA GLU A 108 -34.90 -7.20 7.24
C GLU A 108 -34.17 -8.47 6.78
N ASN A 109 -34.62 -9.63 7.24
CA ASN A 109 -34.01 -10.90 6.86
C ASN A 109 -34.22 -11.17 5.36
N PRO A 110 -33.16 -11.16 4.52
CA PRO A 110 -33.30 -11.33 3.08
C PRO A 110 -33.42 -12.81 2.70
N PHE A 111 -33.20 -13.73 3.64
CA PHE A 111 -33.20 -15.17 3.42
C PHE A 111 -34.60 -15.70 3.70
N PHE A 112 -35.24 -16.27 2.68
CA PHE A 112 -36.57 -16.85 2.81
C PHE A 112 -36.61 -18.27 2.27
N ASN A 113 -37.49 -19.06 2.86
CA ASN A 113 -37.66 -20.47 2.54
C ASN A 113 -38.75 -20.59 1.45
N GLY A 114 -38.41 -21.10 0.27
CA GLY A 114 -39.43 -21.46 -0.73
C GLY A 114 -39.13 -21.28 -2.22
N SER A 115 -37.97 -20.74 -2.64
CA SER A 115 -37.65 -20.68 -4.07
C SER A 115 -37.12 -22.03 -4.59
N SER A 116 -37.74 -22.57 -5.64
CA SER A 116 -37.23 -23.72 -6.40
C SER A 116 -36.15 -23.34 -7.41
N ASP A 117 -36.08 -22.06 -7.77
CA ASP A 117 -35.21 -21.56 -8.83
C ASP A 117 -34.10 -20.68 -8.24
N SER A 118 -32.94 -20.71 -8.90
CA SER A 118 -31.81 -19.86 -8.55
C SER A 118 -32.14 -18.39 -8.81
N PHE A 119 -31.76 -17.52 -7.88
CA PHE A 119 -31.98 -16.09 -7.98
C PHE A 119 -30.80 -15.28 -7.45
N TYR A 120 -30.73 -14.02 -7.84
CA TYR A 120 -29.75 -13.05 -7.35
C TYR A 120 -30.47 -11.78 -6.90
N LEU A 121 -30.12 -11.24 -5.73
CA LEU A 121 -30.70 -9.99 -5.25
C LEU A 121 -30.05 -8.78 -5.94
N VAL A 122 -30.88 -7.93 -6.56
CA VAL A 122 -30.44 -6.77 -7.35
C VAL A 122 -31.14 -5.52 -6.83
N TYR A 123 -30.43 -4.40 -6.72
CA TYR A 123 -31.03 -3.13 -6.34
C TYR A 123 -32.07 -2.67 -7.37
N GLU A 124 -33.22 -2.21 -6.88
CA GLU A 124 -34.23 -1.57 -7.72
C GLU A 124 -33.63 -0.36 -8.46
N ASN A 125 -33.77 -0.36 -9.79
CA ASN A 125 -33.50 0.78 -10.64
C ASN A 125 -34.80 1.19 -11.35
N SER A 126 -34.95 2.47 -11.64
CA SER A 126 -36.13 3.06 -12.31
C SER A 126 -36.37 2.56 -13.76
N ASN A 127 -35.50 1.71 -14.32
CA ASN A 127 -35.63 1.12 -15.65
C ASN A 127 -35.70 -0.42 -15.59
N SER A 128 -36.90 -0.96 -15.76
CA SER A 128 -37.22 -2.40 -15.71
C SER A 128 -36.84 -3.21 -16.96
N GLU A 129 -36.17 -2.61 -17.94
CA GLU A 129 -35.82 -3.25 -19.23
C GLU A 129 -34.33 -3.63 -19.37
N LYS A 130 -33.50 -3.44 -18.34
CA LYS A 130 -32.07 -3.80 -18.40
C LYS A 130 -31.88 -5.33 -18.41
N THR A 131 -30.94 -5.81 -19.22
CA THR A 131 -30.45 -7.21 -19.18
C THR A 131 -29.12 -7.35 -18.47
N ASP A 132 -28.40 -6.24 -18.33
CA ASP A 132 -27.17 -6.12 -17.56
C ASP A 132 -27.43 -5.38 -16.24
N TYR A 133 -27.10 -6.06 -15.14
CA TYR A 133 -27.36 -5.64 -13.77
C TYR A 133 -26.07 -5.42 -12.97
N TRP A 134 -24.89 -5.42 -13.61
CA TRP A 134 -23.59 -5.45 -12.93
C TRP A 134 -23.45 -4.39 -11.84
N ASP A 135 -23.77 -3.13 -12.15
CA ASP A 135 -23.70 -1.99 -11.22
C ASP A 135 -24.79 -2.00 -10.13
N SER A 136 -25.66 -3.00 -10.10
CA SER A 136 -26.80 -3.11 -9.19
C SER A 136 -26.82 -4.44 -8.43
N MET A 137 -25.75 -5.23 -8.55
CA MET A 137 -25.61 -6.50 -7.84
C MET A 137 -25.34 -6.27 -6.35
N THR A 138 -26.04 -7.00 -5.48
CA THR A 138 -25.89 -6.87 -4.02
C THR A 138 -24.80 -7.76 -3.43
N GLY A 139 -24.43 -8.85 -4.09
CA GLY A 139 -23.59 -9.93 -3.56
C GLY A 139 -24.37 -11.19 -3.13
N ILE A 140 -25.69 -11.10 -2.91
CA ILE A 140 -26.49 -12.22 -2.38
C ILE A 140 -27.15 -13.01 -3.50
N ALA A 141 -26.93 -14.32 -3.52
CA ALA A 141 -27.58 -15.25 -4.43
C ALA A 141 -28.04 -16.51 -3.73
N TYR A 142 -29.07 -17.14 -4.30
CA TYR A 142 -29.44 -18.51 -4.02
C TYR A 142 -29.21 -19.36 -5.25
N ILE A 143 -28.43 -20.44 -5.11
CA ILE A 143 -28.16 -21.41 -6.16
C ILE A 143 -28.87 -22.71 -5.84
N SER A 144 -29.86 -23.05 -6.67
CA SER A 144 -30.61 -24.31 -6.57
C SER A 144 -29.75 -25.50 -7.03
N GLU A 145 -30.14 -26.70 -6.61
CA GLU A 145 -29.45 -27.95 -6.97
C GLU A 145 -29.28 -28.15 -8.48
N LYS A 146 -30.26 -27.76 -9.29
CA LYS A 146 -30.23 -27.91 -10.76
C LYS A 146 -29.14 -27.06 -11.43
N ASP A 147 -28.76 -25.94 -10.81
CA ASP A 147 -27.79 -24.98 -11.37
C ASP A 147 -26.40 -25.12 -10.70
N GLY A 148 -26.27 -25.97 -9.67
CA GLY A 148 -25.03 -26.14 -8.93
C GLY A 148 -23.86 -26.67 -9.77
N ASP A 149 -24.12 -27.67 -10.63
CA ASP A 149 -23.10 -28.19 -11.56
C ASP A 149 -22.62 -27.11 -12.53
N LYS A 150 -23.56 -26.34 -13.11
CA LYS A 150 -23.23 -25.25 -14.02
C LYS A 150 -22.30 -24.21 -13.36
N ILE A 151 -22.61 -23.82 -12.12
CA ILE A 151 -21.77 -22.87 -11.38
C ILE A 151 -20.37 -23.45 -11.12
N ARG A 152 -20.27 -24.71 -10.65
CA ARG A 152 -18.98 -25.36 -10.41
C ARG A 152 -18.10 -25.40 -11.66
N ASP A 153 -18.67 -25.82 -12.78
CA ASP A 153 -17.96 -25.93 -14.05
C ASP A 153 -17.49 -24.54 -14.53
N SER A 154 -18.35 -23.54 -14.44
CA SER A 154 -18.00 -22.16 -14.80
C SER A 154 -16.92 -21.57 -13.89
N LEU A 155 -16.97 -21.81 -12.58
CA LEU A 155 -15.92 -21.36 -11.65
C LEU A 155 -14.58 -21.96 -12.03
N GLN A 156 -14.53 -23.27 -12.29
CA GLN A 156 -13.30 -23.95 -12.68
C GLN A 156 -12.70 -23.37 -13.96
N LEU A 157 -13.53 -23.18 -14.99
CA LEU A 157 -13.09 -22.62 -16.27
C LEU A 157 -12.53 -21.20 -16.13
N VAL A 158 -13.14 -20.35 -15.30
CA VAL A 158 -12.68 -18.97 -15.11
C VAL A 158 -11.40 -18.92 -14.28
N VAL A 159 -11.27 -19.72 -13.20
CA VAL A 159 -10.04 -19.79 -12.40
C VAL A 159 -8.83 -20.22 -13.23
N GLU A 160 -9.01 -21.17 -14.14
CA GLU A 160 -7.94 -21.69 -15.00
C GLU A 160 -7.59 -20.75 -16.17
N SER A 161 -8.36 -19.68 -16.38
CA SER A 161 -8.13 -18.68 -17.43
C SER A 161 -7.16 -17.58 -17.00
N ASP A 162 -6.59 -16.86 -17.97
CA ASP A 162 -5.72 -15.69 -17.73
C ASP A 162 -6.40 -14.59 -16.90
N ARG A 163 -7.74 -14.57 -16.84
CA ARG A 163 -8.53 -13.59 -16.08
C ARG A 163 -8.90 -14.05 -14.67
N GLY A 164 -8.64 -15.32 -14.32
CA GLY A 164 -9.07 -15.91 -13.05
C GLY A 164 -8.51 -15.23 -11.81
N LYS A 165 -7.37 -14.54 -11.94
CA LYS A 165 -6.74 -13.79 -10.85
C LYS A 165 -7.61 -12.63 -10.34
N ASP A 166 -8.20 -11.88 -11.27
CA ASP A 166 -8.91 -10.62 -10.97
C ASP A 166 -10.44 -10.78 -11.04
N ALA A 167 -10.93 -11.97 -11.43
CA ALA A 167 -12.34 -12.20 -11.70
C ALA A 167 -13.22 -12.22 -10.44
N PHE A 168 -14.43 -11.66 -10.58
CA PHE A 168 -15.49 -11.77 -9.58
C PHE A 168 -16.35 -13.00 -9.84
N TRP A 169 -16.80 -13.69 -8.78
CA TRP A 169 -17.62 -14.90 -8.94
C TRP A 169 -18.95 -14.59 -9.64
N GLU A 170 -19.48 -13.38 -9.48
CA GLU A 170 -20.65 -12.88 -10.18
C GLU A 170 -20.54 -12.98 -11.70
N GLU A 171 -19.33 -12.97 -12.27
CA GLU A 171 -19.10 -13.15 -13.71
C GLU A 171 -19.63 -14.50 -14.22
N VAL A 172 -19.65 -15.55 -13.37
CA VAL A 172 -20.19 -16.87 -13.78
C VAL A 172 -21.71 -16.87 -13.93
N LEU A 173 -22.39 -15.82 -13.45
CA LEU A 173 -23.84 -15.63 -13.59
C LEU A 173 -24.24 -14.98 -14.92
N TYR A 174 -23.26 -14.61 -15.74
CA TYR A 174 -23.46 -14.00 -17.04
C TYR A 174 -23.15 -14.96 -18.19
N ASP A 175 -24.01 -14.93 -19.21
CA ASP A 175 -23.71 -15.45 -20.54
C ASP A 175 -23.60 -14.26 -21.48
N SER A 176 -22.36 -13.90 -21.82
CA SER A 176 -22.04 -12.64 -22.50
C SER A 176 -22.51 -11.42 -21.70
N GLU A 177 -23.51 -10.66 -22.15
CA GLU A 177 -24.05 -9.48 -21.45
C GLU A 177 -25.39 -9.76 -20.74
N ARG A 178 -25.80 -11.03 -20.64
CA ARG A 178 -27.10 -11.41 -20.09
C ARG A 178 -26.93 -12.20 -18.79
N LEU A 179 -27.50 -11.66 -17.72
CA LEU A 179 -27.69 -12.39 -16.47
C LEU A 179 -28.63 -13.59 -16.72
N TRP A 180 -28.14 -14.81 -16.52
CA TRP A 180 -28.94 -16.02 -16.79
C TRP A 180 -29.72 -16.50 -15.57
N ILE A 181 -29.38 -16.00 -14.38
CA ILE A 181 -30.10 -16.26 -13.12
C ILE A 181 -31.22 -15.22 -12.93
N THR A 182 -32.27 -15.58 -12.18
CA THR A 182 -33.43 -14.69 -11.97
C THR A 182 -33.05 -13.49 -11.08
N PRO A 183 -33.18 -12.24 -11.55
CA PRO A 183 -33.01 -11.08 -10.68
C PRO A 183 -34.24 -10.93 -9.77
N VAL A 184 -33.99 -10.76 -8.46
CA VAL A 184 -35.01 -10.42 -7.46
C VAL A 184 -34.68 -9.04 -6.93
N PHE A 185 -35.62 -8.12 -7.09
CA PHE A 185 -35.38 -6.71 -6.79
C PHE A 185 -35.53 -6.41 -5.31
N VAL A 186 -34.60 -5.62 -4.77
CA VAL A 186 -34.59 -5.14 -3.39
C VAL A 186 -34.38 -3.63 -3.33
N SER A 187 -34.96 -2.99 -2.31
CA SER A 187 -34.71 -1.57 -2.07
C SER A 187 -33.26 -1.35 -1.64
N ARG A 188 -32.69 -0.20 -2.06
CA ARG A 188 -31.40 0.26 -1.54
C ARG A 188 -31.45 0.57 -0.05
N ASP A 189 -32.62 0.78 0.53
CA ASP A 189 -32.78 1.02 1.96
C ASP A 189 -32.76 -0.28 2.79
N SER A 190 -33.06 -1.44 2.19
CA SER A 190 -33.23 -2.70 2.92
C SER A 190 -31.97 -3.57 2.95
N VAL A 191 -31.11 -3.45 1.95
CA VAL A 191 -29.83 -4.16 1.84
C VAL A 191 -28.75 -3.12 1.54
N HIS A 192 -27.69 -3.08 2.34
CA HIS A 192 -26.59 -2.14 2.16
C HIS A 192 -25.26 -2.88 2.22
N GLN A 193 -24.43 -2.69 1.21
CA GLN A 193 -23.04 -3.12 1.28
C GLN A 193 -22.23 -2.04 2.01
N ILE A 194 -21.54 -2.42 3.09
CA ILE A 194 -20.67 -1.51 3.84
C ILE A 194 -19.28 -1.55 3.24
N ASP A 195 -19.08 -0.72 2.23
CA ASP A 195 -17.83 -0.64 1.50
C ASP A 195 -16.89 0.43 2.05
N SER A 196 -17.42 1.52 2.57
CA SER A 196 -16.68 2.68 3.03
C SER A 196 -17.11 3.18 4.42
N PHE A 197 -16.24 4.01 5.01
CA PHE A 197 -16.53 4.68 6.28
C PHE A 197 -17.84 5.47 6.24
N GLU A 198 -18.13 6.11 5.09
CA GLU A 198 -19.37 6.87 4.90
C GLU A 198 -20.61 5.98 4.84
N ASP A 199 -20.49 4.77 4.28
CA ASP A 199 -21.59 3.79 4.27
C ASP A 199 -21.93 3.37 5.71
N LEU A 200 -20.92 3.07 6.52
CA LEU A 200 -21.11 2.78 7.94
C LEU A 200 -21.72 3.97 8.69
N ARG A 201 -21.24 5.19 8.44
CA ARG A 201 -21.78 6.42 9.04
C ARG A 201 -23.23 6.67 8.65
N GLY A 202 -23.61 6.36 7.41
CA GLY A 202 -24.98 6.48 6.92
C GLY A 202 -25.93 5.50 7.60
N ILE A 203 -25.47 4.28 7.88
CA ILE A 203 -26.29 3.21 8.49
C ILE A 203 -26.34 3.34 10.02
N ASP A 204 -25.20 3.59 10.67
CA ASP A 204 -25.08 3.69 12.13
C ASP A 204 -24.07 4.77 12.51
N ASN A 205 -24.54 6.01 12.62
CA ASN A 205 -23.74 7.17 13.02
C ASN A 205 -23.24 7.12 14.47
N GLN A 206 -23.66 6.14 15.28
CA GLN A 206 -23.19 5.89 16.64
C GLN A 206 -22.24 4.69 16.75
N SER A 207 -21.90 4.05 15.63
CA SER A 207 -21.02 2.88 15.63
C SER A 207 -19.71 3.20 16.36
N VAL A 208 -19.31 2.30 17.26
CA VAL A 208 -18.07 2.41 18.04
C VAL A 208 -16.82 2.55 17.15
N HIS A 209 -16.91 2.08 15.90
CA HIS A 209 -15.84 2.16 14.92
C HIS A 209 -15.68 3.55 14.29
N LEU A 210 -16.73 4.37 14.27
CA LEU A 210 -16.65 5.78 13.87
C LEU A 210 -15.88 6.63 14.90
N HIS A 211 -15.67 6.07 16.10
CA HIS A 211 -14.96 6.69 17.22
C HIS A 211 -13.53 6.12 17.43
N SER A 212 -12.89 5.66 16.34
CA SER A 212 -11.51 5.18 16.39
C SER A 212 -10.57 6.24 16.97
N GLU A 213 -9.47 5.81 17.60
CA GLU A 213 -8.48 6.72 18.20
C GLU A 213 -7.94 7.74 17.18
N ILE A 214 -7.86 7.33 15.91
CA ILE A 214 -7.42 8.17 14.79
C ILE A 214 -8.42 9.30 14.51
N ILE A 215 -9.73 9.01 14.48
CA ILE A 215 -10.75 10.06 14.30
C ILE A 215 -10.74 11.04 15.48
N LYS A 216 -10.63 10.53 16.71
CA LYS A 216 -10.50 11.38 17.91
C LYS A 216 -9.25 12.27 17.84
N LEU A 217 -8.14 11.72 17.36
CA LEU A 217 -6.92 12.49 17.14
C LEU A 217 -7.14 13.60 16.10
N ILE A 218 -7.74 13.30 14.94
CA ILE A 218 -8.04 14.31 13.92
C ILE A 218 -8.95 15.40 14.52
N CYS A 219 -10.01 15.01 15.23
CA CYS A 219 -10.89 15.95 15.93
C CYS A 219 -10.13 16.86 16.91
N HIS A 220 -9.18 16.29 17.66
CA HIS A 220 -8.33 17.03 18.59
C HIS A 220 -7.39 18.00 17.87
N VAL A 221 -6.66 17.53 16.86
CA VAL A 221 -5.68 18.32 16.08
C VAL A 221 -6.35 19.53 15.42
N PHE A 222 -7.52 19.35 14.81
CA PHE A 222 -8.23 20.43 14.11
C PHE A 222 -9.24 21.18 14.99
N SER A 223 -9.47 20.72 16.22
CA SER A 223 -10.53 21.21 17.12
C SER A 223 -11.90 21.22 16.42
N ILE A 224 -12.33 20.05 15.93
CA ILE A 224 -13.57 19.82 15.17
C ILE A 224 -14.40 18.65 15.75
N SER A 225 -15.65 18.51 15.29
CA SER A 225 -16.45 17.30 15.49
C SER A 225 -16.07 16.21 14.48
N SER A 226 -16.41 14.96 14.75
CA SER A 226 -16.28 13.86 13.76
C SER A 226 -17.16 14.08 12.53
N ASP A 227 -18.22 14.88 12.66
CA ASP A 227 -19.14 15.22 11.57
C ASP A 227 -18.52 16.20 10.55
N ASP A 228 -17.45 16.92 10.95
CA ASP A 228 -16.74 17.86 10.06
C ASP A 228 -15.72 17.15 9.15
N ILE A 229 -15.52 15.84 9.34
CA ILE A 229 -14.59 15.00 8.56
C ILE A 229 -15.38 14.30 7.46
N SER A 230 -15.04 14.56 6.20
CA SER A 230 -15.67 13.94 5.03
C SER A 230 -14.64 13.40 4.05
N ASP A 231 -15.11 12.72 2.99
CA ASP A 231 -14.30 12.29 1.84
C ASP A 231 -13.06 11.47 2.24
N ILE A 232 -13.24 10.54 3.17
CA ILE A 232 -12.16 9.65 3.60
C ILE A 232 -11.87 8.65 2.48
N ILE A 233 -10.68 8.72 1.90
CA ILE A 233 -10.24 7.86 0.80
C ILE A 233 -8.91 7.22 1.16
N ALA A 234 -8.86 5.89 1.19
CA ALA A 234 -7.59 5.19 1.35
C ALA A 234 -6.65 5.53 0.19
N LEU A 235 -5.44 5.99 0.50
CA LEU A 235 -4.39 6.18 -0.50
C LEU A 235 -3.65 4.85 -0.68
N LYS A 236 -3.10 4.64 -1.89
CA LYS A 236 -2.33 3.42 -2.20
C LYS A 236 -1.35 3.10 -1.07
N LYS A 237 -1.31 1.82 -0.69
CA LYS A 237 -0.42 1.30 0.36
C LYS A 237 1.04 1.58 -0.01
N GLY A 238 1.69 2.47 0.73
CA GLY A 238 3.15 2.51 0.81
C GLY A 238 3.63 1.31 1.63
N MET A 239 4.83 0.80 1.37
CA MET A 239 5.31 -0.43 2.00
C MET A 239 5.68 -0.26 3.48
N THR A 240 5.90 0.99 3.91
CA THR A 240 6.24 1.37 5.28
C THR A 240 5.08 2.01 6.04
N ASN A 241 4.00 2.42 5.35
CA ASN A 241 2.91 3.20 5.95
C ASN A 241 1.53 2.93 5.35
N ARG A 242 0.51 3.04 6.20
CA ARG A 242 -0.91 3.08 5.81
C ARG A 242 -1.36 4.54 5.79
N SER A 243 -1.83 5.01 4.64
CA SER A 243 -2.23 6.42 4.47
C SER A 243 -3.65 6.55 3.94
N PHE A 244 -4.36 7.58 4.38
CA PHE A 244 -5.65 7.96 3.82
C PHE A 244 -5.78 9.47 3.70
N LEU A 245 -6.50 9.90 2.67
CA LEU A 245 -6.95 11.26 2.45
C LEU A 245 -8.23 11.49 3.25
N PHE A 246 -8.41 12.68 3.81
CA PHE A 246 -9.69 13.15 4.36
C PHE A 246 -9.85 14.65 4.11
N SER A 247 -11.09 15.11 4.06
CA SER A 247 -11.44 16.52 3.98
C SER A 247 -11.93 17.03 5.33
N CYS A 248 -11.56 18.27 5.67
CA CYS A 248 -12.10 18.97 6.82
C CYS A 248 -12.08 20.48 6.56
N ARG A 249 -13.18 21.18 6.87
CA ARG A 249 -13.33 22.64 6.66
C ARG A 249 -13.01 23.13 5.24
N GLY A 250 -13.25 22.28 4.23
CA GLY A 250 -13.01 22.59 2.81
C GLY A 250 -11.57 22.37 2.33
N ASP A 251 -10.65 21.99 3.21
CA ASP A 251 -9.28 21.59 2.86
C ASP A 251 -9.13 20.07 2.90
N LYS A 252 -8.16 19.54 2.15
CA LYS A 252 -7.80 18.12 2.13
C LYS A 252 -6.49 17.87 2.88
N TYR A 253 -6.42 16.72 3.54
CA TYR A 253 -5.30 16.32 4.37
C TYR A 253 -5.00 14.82 4.19
N ILE A 254 -3.74 14.45 4.38
CA ILE A 254 -3.31 13.04 4.40
C ILE A 254 -2.99 12.68 5.85
N MET A 255 -3.63 11.62 6.35
CA MET A 255 -3.21 10.93 7.58
C MET A 255 -2.32 9.75 7.20
N ARG A 256 -1.14 9.67 7.81
CA ARG A 256 -0.17 8.58 7.67
C ARG A 256 -0.01 7.88 9.03
N ILE A 257 -0.17 6.56 8.99
CA ILE A 257 -0.06 5.65 10.12
C ILE A 257 1.10 4.70 9.81
N PRO A 258 2.11 4.56 10.68
CA PRO A 258 3.20 3.61 10.47
C PRO A 258 2.69 2.17 10.31
N GLY A 259 3.34 1.40 9.44
CA GLY A 259 3.09 -0.04 9.29
C GLY A 259 3.58 -0.84 10.51
N GLU A 260 3.00 -2.03 10.74
CA GLU A 260 3.50 -2.94 11.78
C GLU A 260 4.92 -3.43 11.45
N GLY A 261 5.80 -3.45 12.44
CA GLY A 261 7.18 -3.94 12.29
C GLY A 261 8.16 -2.96 11.64
N THR A 262 7.79 -1.69 11.43
CA THR A 262 8.70 -0.66 10.90
C THR A 262 9.59 0.00 11.95
N ASP A 263 9.38 -0.28 13.24
CA ASP A 263 10.16 0.27 14.35
C ASP A 263 11.66 -0.08 14.28
N LEU A 264 12.00 -1.19 13.63
CA LEU A 264 13.40 -1.62 13.41
C LEU A 264 14.07 -0.87 12.25
N LEU A 265 13.30 -0.23 11.38
CA LEU A 265 13.78 0.39 10.14
C LEU A 265 13.81 1.91 10.20
N ILE A 266 12.86 2.52 10.92
CA ILE A 266 12.64 3.98 10.93
C ILE A 266 12.61 4.46 12.37
N ASN A 267 13.45 5.46 12.68
CA ASN A 267 13.45 6.11 13.97
C ASN A 267 12.55 7.36 13.94
N ARG A 268 11.37 7.24 14.56
CA ARG A 268 10.34 8.30 14.58
C ARG A 268 10.77 9.58 15.28
N GLN A 269 11.64 9.47 16.29
CA GLN A 269 12.20 10.65 16.95
C GLN A 269 13.14 11.40 16.00
N GLN A 270 13.93 10.67 15.21
CA GLN A 270 14.79 11.23 14.17
C GLN A 270 13.97 11.92 13.08
N GLU A 271 12.90 11.28 12.58
CA GLU A 271 11.99 11.89 11.59
C GLU A 271 11.38 13.19 12.14
N ALA A 272 10.91 13.21 13.39
CA ALA A 272 10.35 14.41 14.01
C ALA A 272 11.37 15.55 14.17
N MET A 273 12.62 15.24 14.52
CA MET A 273 13.70 16.23 14.58
C MET A 273 14.01 16.82 13.20
N VAL A 274 13.98 16.01 12.14
CA VAL A 274 14.16 16.45 10.76
C VAL A 274 13.06 17.43 10.36
N TYR A 275 11.80 17.06 10.56
CA TYR A 275 10.67 17.95 10.23
C TYR A 275 10.71 19.25 11.02
N GLY A 276 11.06 19.22 12.31
CA GLY A 276 11.27 20.44 13.10
C GLY A 276 12.39 21.33 12.56
N THR A 277 13.42 20.75 11.96
CA THR A 277 14.54 21.50 11.34
C THR A 277 14.16 22.10 9.98
N LEU A 278 13.28 21.43 9.24
CA LEU A 278 12.79 21.86 7.92
C LEU A 278 11.64 22.88 8.01
N ASP A 279 11.02 23.03 9.18
CA ASP A 279 9.89 23.92 9.38
C ASP A 279 10.22 25.37 8.95
N GLY A 280 9.27 25.98 8.22
CA GLY A 280 9.41 27.32 7.66
C GLY A 280 10.47 27.49 6.55
N LYS A 281 11.14 26.43 6.09
CA LYS A 281 12.19 26.53 5.04
C LYS A 281 11.67 26.42 3.60
N GLY A 282 10.41 26.08 3.41
CA GLY A 282 9.85 25.93 2.06
C GLY A 282 10.40 24.72 1.29
N ILE A 283 10.90 23.70 2.01
CA ILE A 283 11.53 22.49 1.43
C ILE A 283 10.56 21.30 1.50
N CYS A 284 9.99 21.01 2.68
CA CYS A 284 9.12 19.87 2.90
C CYS A 284 7.62 20.19 2.67
N ASP A 285 6.81 19.14 2.71
CA ASP A 285 5.36 19.23 2.83
C ASP A 285 4.92 19.94 4.12
N GLU A 286 3.69 20.45 4.11
CA GLU A 286 3.13 21.16 5.26
C GLU A 286 2.61 20.14 6.30
N ILE A 287 3.36 20.03 7.40
CA ILE A 287 3.02 19.14 8.52
C ILE A 287 2.05 19.86 9.46
N ILE A 288 0.85 19.27 9.61
CA ILE A 288 -0.17 19.76 10.55
C ILE A 288 0.01 19.10 11.92
N TYR A 289 0.39 17.83 11.93
CA TYR A 289 0.63 17.06 13.15
C TYR A 289 1.69 15.99 12.90
N LEU A 290 2.56 15.78 13.89
CA LEU A 290 3.53 14.69 13.90
C LEU A 290 3.75 14.25 15.35
N ASN A 291 3.63 12.95 15.59
CA ASN A 291 3.85 12.36 16.90
C ASN A 291 5.10 11.46 16.88
N PRO A 292 6.15 11.80 17.65
CA PRO A 292 7.40 11.04 17.65
C PRO A 292 7.32 9.67 18.33
N ASP A 293 6.29 9.42 19.15
CA ASP A 293 6.14 8.17 19.89
C ASP A 293 5.45 7.09 19.05
N ASN A 294 4.29 7.43 18.49
CA ASN A 294 3.50 6.50 17.67
C ASN A 294 3.68 6.67 16.15
N GLY A 295 4.39 7.72 15.71
CA GLY A 295 4.71 8.01 14.31
C GLY A 295 3.53 8.49 13.47
N TYR A 296 2.41 8.85 14.09
CA TYR A 296 1.25 9.37 13.37
C TYR A 296 1.57 10.75 12.81
N LYS A 297 1.24 10.95 11.53
CA LYS A 297 1.53 12.18 10.81
C LYS A 297 0.31 12.64 10.02
N ILE A 298 -0.03 13.93 10.13
CA ILE A 298 -1.06 14.58 9.31
C ILE A 298 -0.39 15.67 8.50
N THR A 299 -0.57 15.64 7.18
CA THR A 299 0.01 16.63 6.25
C THR A 299 -1.09 17.23 5.39
N ARG A 300 -0.91 18.47 4.92
CA ARG A 300 -1.85 19.07 3.97
C ARG A 300 -1.70 18.39 2.60
N PHE A 301 -2.82 18.01 1.99
CA PHE A 301 -2.83 17.50 0.63
C PHE A 301 -2.70 18.65 -0.37
N VAL A 302 -1.88 18.47 -1.40
CA VAL A 302 -1.68 19.48 -2.44
C VAL A 302 -2.41 19.05 -3.71
N ASP A 303 -3.54 19.71 -4.00
CA ASP A 303 -4.32 19.45 -5.21
C ASP A 303 -3.54 19.78 -6.48
N GLY A 304 -3.63 18.90 -7.49
CA GLY A 304 -2.97 19.08 -8.78
C GLY A 304 -1.45 18.92 -8.76
N ALA A 305 -0.88 18.43 -7.67
CA ALA A 305 0.53 18.05 -7.62
C ALA A 305 0.79 16.81 -8.48
N ARG A 306 1.97 16.78 -9.09
CA ARG A 306 2.51 15.63 -9.81
C ARG A 306 3.95 15.36 -9.36
N ASN A 307 4.40 14.13 -9.56
CA ASN A 307 5.79 13.76 -9.31
C ASN A 307 6.72 14.25 -10.42
N CYS A 308 8.02 14.28 -10.15
CA CYS A 308 9.06 14.53 -11.15
C CYS A 308 9.07 13.41 -12.20
N ASP A 309 9.06 13.78 -13.48
CA ASP A 309 9.35 12.81 -14.55
C ASP A 309 10.87 12.68 -14.73
N PRO A 310 11.48 11.52 -14.43
CA PRO A 310 12.91 11.33 -14.57
C PRO A 310 13.40 11.36 -16.03
N ASN A 311 12.51 11.35 -17.02
CA ASN A 311 12.88 11.46 -18.43
C ASN A 311 12.74 12.87 -18.99
N ASP A 312 12.06 13.78 -18.26
CA ASP A 312 11.87 15.16 -18.69
C ASP A 312 13.00 16.08 -18.21
N LEU A 313 13.67 16.72 -19.16
CA LEU A 313 14.84 17.55 -18.86
C LEU A 313 14.50 18.84 -18.09
N SER A 314 13.27 19.34 -18.20
CA SER A 314 12.81 20.53 -17.47
C SER A 314 12.63 20.18 -15.99
N ASP A 315 11.97 19.06 -15.71
CA ASP A 315 11.76 18.54 -14.36
C ASP A 315 13.08 18.25 -13.66
N LEU A 316 14.01 17.57 -14.33
CA LEU A 316 15.34 17.30 -13.77
C LEU A 316 16.06 18.57 -13.35
N LYS A 317 16.04 19.62 -14.19
CA LYS A 317 16.66 20.91 -13.87
C LYS A 317 16.04 21.56 -12.65
N LYS A 318 14.71 21.57 -12.57
CA LYS A 318 13.99 22.19 -11.45
C LYS A 318 14.20 21.42 -10.15
N CYS A 319 14.08 20.09 -10.18
CA CYS A 319 14.25 19.23 -9.01
C CYS A 319 15.69 19.25 -8.49
N MET A 320 16.69 19.16 -9.37
CA MET A 320 18.09 19.27 -8.95
C MET A 320 18.44 20.67 -8.45
N SER A 321 17.84 21.72 -9.01
CA SER A 321 17.98 23.07 -8.45
C SER A 321 17.38 23.18 -7.05
N LYS A 322 16.21 22.57 -6.80
CA LYS A 322 15.58 22.55 -5.48
C LYS A 322 16.37 21.71 -4.47
N LEU A 323 16.90 20.56 -4.91
CA LEU A 323 17.77 19.71 -4.09
C LEU A 323 19.07 20.43 -3.72
N ARG A 324 19.68 21.15 -4.68
CA ARG A 324 20.86 21.98 -4.43
C ARG A 324 20.56 23.16 -3.50
N GLU A 325 19.40 23.80 -3.65
CA GLU A 325 18.92 24.84 -2.71
C GLU A 325 18.87 24.27 -1.29
N PHE A 326 18.22 23.12 -1.11
CA PHE A 326 18.15 22.41 0.16
C PHE A 326 19.54 22.12 0.74
N HIS A 327 20.46 21.51 -0.02
CA HIS A 327 21.82 21.21 0.45
C HIS A 327 22.64 22.46 0.80
N SER A 328 22.33 23.61 0.20
CA SER A 328 23.01 24.87 0.48
C SER A 328 22.54 25.55 1.77
N LEU A 329 21.42 25.11 2.36
CA LEU A 329 20.98 25.55 3.69
C LEU A 329 21.87 25.03 4.81
N GLU A 330 22.67 23.97 4.55
CA GLU A 330 23.61 23.36 5.50
C GLU A 330 22.98 23.04 6.87
N LEU A 331 21.72 22.59 6.84
CA LEU A 331 20.96 22.22 8.04
C LEU A 331 21.63 21.05 8.76
N LYS A 332 21.44 20.97 10.09
CA LYS A 332 22.05 19.95 10.94
C LYS A 332 21.03 19.31 11.86
N VAL A 333 21.16 17.99 12.03
CA VAL A 333 20.45 17.17 13.01
C VAL A 333 21.46 16.33 13.79
N GLU A 334 21.03 15.66 14.86
CA GLU A 334 21.93 14.96 15.78
C GLU A 334 22.38 13.58 15.29
N HIS A 335 21.69 12.99 14.31
CA HIS A 335 21.97 11.66 13.79
C HIS A 335 22.57 11.68 12.38
N GLU A 336 23.43 10.70 12.11
CA GLU A 336 24.04 10.45 10.80
C GLU A 336 23.42 9.21 10.15
N PHE A 337 23.40 9.20 8.81
CA PHE A 337 23.01 8.01 8.04
C PHE A 337 24.27 7.30 7.53
N ASP A 338 24.68 6.21 8.17
CA ASP A 338 25.86 5.44 7.76
C ASP A 338 25.48 4.33 6.78
N ILE A 339 25.87 4.52 5.51
CA ILE A 339 25.57 3.59 4.41
C ILE A 339 26.18 2.20 4.68
N PHE A 340 27.41 2.13 5.16
CA PHE A 340 28.12 0.85 5.32
C PHE A 340 27.62 0.10 6.54
N ALA A 341 27.39 0.81 7.65
CA ALA A 341 26.74 0.21 8.82
C ALA A 341 25.33 -0.29 8.49
N GLN A 342 24.61 0.41 7.61
CA GLN A 342 23.26 0.00 7.22
C GLN A 342 23.25 -1.21 6.26
N ILE A 343 24.27 -1.37 5.41
CA ILE A 343 24.48 -2.61 4.65
C ILE A 343 24.66 -3.79 5.61
N ASP A 344 25.55 -3.65 6.60
CA ASP A 344 25.81 -4.70 7.59
C ASP A 344 24.57 -5.00 8.45
N PHE A 345 23.78 -3.98 8.78
CA PHE A 345 22.51 -4.15 9.48
C PHE A 345 21.52 -4.98 8.66
N TYR A 346 21.25 -4.65 7.40
CA TYR A 346 20.32 -5.42 6.57
C TYR A 346 20.78 -6.85 6.34
N GLU A 347 22.09 -7.05 6.17
CA GLU A 347 22.69 -8.39 6.12
C GLU A 347 22.44 -9.18 7.41
N SER A 348 22.55 -8.54 8.58
CA SER A 348 22.27 -9.20 9.86
C SER A 348 20.81 -9.67 9.99
N LEU A 349 19.87 -8.98 9.33
CA LEU A 349 18.45 -9.35 9.31
C LEU A 349 18.17 -10.59 8.44
N ARG A 350 19.12 -11.03 7.61
CA ARG A 350 18.99 -12.29 6.85
C ARG A 350 19.03 -13.54 7.74
N ASN A 351 19.23 -13.43 9.05
CA ASN A 351 19.14 -14.57 10.00
C ASN A 351 19.98 -15.81 9.57
N GLY A 352 21.10 -15.60 8.90
CA GLY A 352 21.99 -16.67 8.44
C GLY A 352 21.65 -17.30 7.08
N TYR A 353 20.62 -16.80 6.37
CA TYR A 353 20.39 -17.16 4.97
C TYR A 353 21.46 -16.50 4.08
N GLU A 354 21.94 -17.25 3.09
CA GLU A 354 22.86 -16.73 2.06
C GLU A 354 22.16 -15.71 1.17
N SER A 355 22.95 -14.80 0.59
CA SER A 355 22.48 -13.84 -0.39
C SER A 355 21.94 -14.55 -1.64
N ALA A 356 20.95 -13.96 -2.29
CA ALA A 356 20.41 -14.42 -3.58
C ALA A 356 21.43 -14.31 -4.74
N TYR A 357 22.57 -13.63 -4.51
CA TYR A 357 23.61 -13.38 -5.48
C TYR A 357 24.90 -14.14 -5.15
N ASP A 358 25.33 -15.02 -6.06
CA ASP A 358 26.51 -15.88 -5.87
C ASP A 358 27.84 -15.11 -5.68
N ASP A 359 27.95 -13.92 -6.28
CA ASP A 359 29.15 -13.07 -6.22
C ASP A 359 29.10 -11.99 -5.12
N TYR A 360 28.13 -12.09 -4.20
CA TYR A 360 27.86 -11.07 -3.17
C TYR A 360 29.08 -10.70 -2.34
N ASP A 361 29.80 -11.67 -1.79
CA ASP A 361 30.96 -11.40 -0.94
C ASP A 361 32.07 -10.62 -1.68
N GLN A 362 32.25 -10.91 -2.96
CA GLN A 362 33.20 -10.20 -3.81
C GLN A 362 32.73 -8.77 -4.07
N VAL A 363 31.46 -8.58 -4.42
CA VAL A 363 30.87 -7.25 -4.68
C VAL A 363 30.89 -6.40 -3.40
N LYS A 364 30.48 -6.97 -2.25
CA LYS A 364 30.54 -6.30 -0.94
C LYS A 364 31.95 -5.83 -0.64
N LYS A 365 32.96 -6.69 -0.81
CA LYS A 365 34.37 -6.30 -0.60
C LYS A 365 34.80 -5.16 -1.52
N GLN A 366 34.40 -5.18 -2.79
CA GLN A 366 34.69 -4.09 -3.73
C GLN A 366 34.00 -2.79 -3.32
N VAL A 367 32.74 -2.83 -2.91
CA VAL A 367 31.98 -1.66 -2.42
C VAL A 367 32.60 -1.09 -1.14
N PHE A 368 32.92 -1.91 -0.15
CA PHE A 368 33.52 -1.46 1.11
C PHE A 368 34.90 -0.84 0.90
N ASN A 369 35.65 -1.29 -0.11
CA ASN A 369 36.91 -0.67 -0.51
C ASN A 369 36.75 0.77 -1.04
N LEU A 370 35.58 1.15 -1.55
CA LEU A 370 35.32 2.51 -2.03
C LEU A 370 35.18 3.52 -0.88
N SER A 371 34.92 3.07 0.35
CA SER A 371 34.74 3.93 1.54
C SER A 371 35.89 4.91 1.73
N ALA A 372 37.14 4.45 1.64
CA ALA A 372 38.33 5.30 1.80
C ALA A 372 38.40 6.42 0.74
N PHE A 373 38.00 6.14 -0.50
CA PHE A 373 37.92 7.15 -1.54
C PHE A 373 36.80 8.16 -1.26
N ILE A 374 35.62 7.66 -0.85
CA ILE A 374 34.50 8.50 -0.48
C ILE A 374 34.90 9.46 0.63
N GLU A 375 35.36 8.94 1.78
CA GLU A 375 35.71 9.70 2.98
C GLU A 375 36.73 10.80 2.70
N LYS A 376 37.74 10.50 1.88
CA LYS A 376 38.78 11.47 1.49
C LYS A 376 38.22 12.67 0.72
N HIS A 377 37.12 12.51 0.00
CA HIS A 377 36.53 13.53 -0.87
C HIS A 377 35.19 14.07 -0.32
N ILE A 378 34.83 13.76 0.93
CA ILE A 378 33.72 14.43 1.62
C ILE A 378 34.18 15.85 1.98
N GLU A 379 33.54 16.86 1.39
CA GLU A 379 33.82 18.26 1.71
C GLU A 379 33.08 18.71 2.97
N LYS A 380 31.80 18.33 3.07
CA LYS A 380 30.93 18.62 4.22
C LYS A 380 29.84 17.57 4.33
N LYS A 381 29.43 17.30 5.57
CA LYS A 381 28.18 16.57 5.88
C LYS A 381 27.10 17.59 6.26
N VAL A 382 25.94 17.49 5.63
CA VAL A 382 24.75 18.31 5.88
C VAL A 382 23.55 17.37 6.06
N LEU A 383 22.40 17.89 6.49
CA LEU A 383 21.16 17.12 6.41
C LEU A 383 20.88 16.77 4.95
N THR A 384 20.72 15.48 4.67
CA THR A 384 20.37 14.94 3.36
C THR A 384 19.06 14.17 3.44
N HIS A 385 18.35 14.05 2.33
CA HIS A 385 17.09 13.32 2.28
C HIS A 385 17.28 11.81 2.41
N ILE A 386 18.40 11.28 1.88
CA ILE A 386 18.74 9.85 1.77
C ILE A 386 17.81 9.06 0.82
N ASP A 387 16.60 9.54 0.60
CA ASP A 387 15.62 8.95 -0.33
C ASP A 387 15.13 10.00 -1.37
N ALA A 388 16.05 10.78 -1.94
CA ALA A 388 15.73 11.83 -2.92
C ALA A 388 15.37 11.26 -4.30
N ILE A 389 14.34 10.43 -4.37
CA ILE A 389 13.86 9.76 -5.60
C ILE A 389 12.84 10.64 -6.35
N PRO A 390 12.62 10.44 -7.66
CA PRO A 390 11.68 11.25 -8.45
C PRO A 390 10.27 11.35 -7.85
N ASP A 391 9.79 10.25 -7.27
CA ASP A 391 8.47 10.16 -6.64
C ASP A 391 8.36 11.07 -5.40
N ASN A 392 9.47 11.38 -4.74
CA ASN A 392 9.48 12.25 -3.56
C ASN A 392 9.57 13.75 -3.91
N PHE A 393 9.65 14.11 -5.19
CA PHE A 393 9.55 15.51 -5.64
C PHE A 393 8.12 15.81 -6.10
N LEU A 394 7.40 16.62 -5.32
CA LEU A 394 6.08 17.13 -5.69
C LEU A 394 6.20 18.48 -6.38
N ILE A 395 5.76 18.54 -7.64
CA ILE A 395 5.70 19.75 -8.46
C ILE A 395 4.23 20.16 -8.59
N TYR A 396 3.91 21.39 -8.22
CA TYR A 396 2.54 21.94 -8.30
C TYR A 396 2.54 23.45 -8.57
N SER A 397 1.40 23.99 -8.96
CA SER A 397 1.23 25.44 -9.18
C SER A 397 0.51 26.08 -7.99
N LYS A 398 1.11 27.11 -7.42
CA LYS A 398 0.53 27.95 -6.36
C LYS A 398 0.58 29.40 -6.81
N GLU A 399 -0.57 30.08 -6.84
CA GLU A 399 -0.67 31.50 -7.25
C GLU A 399 -0.01 31.81 -8.61
N CYS A 400 -0.17 30.89 -9.58
CA CYS A 400 0.44 30.96 -10.92
C CYS A 400 1.99 30.86 -10.93
N GLN A 401 2.61 30.44 -9.83
CA GLN A 401 4.02 30.08 -9.76
C GLN A 401 4.16 28.58 -9.49
N GLU A 402 5.13 27.94 -10.13
CA GLU A 402 5.43 26.53 -9.87
C GLU A 402 6.26 26.42 -8.58
N GLU A 403 5.80 25.61 -7.64
CA GLU A 403 6.51 25.25 -6.42
C GLU A 403 6.94 23.78 -6.48
N ILE A 404 8.06 23.48 -5.82
CA ILE A 404 8.57 22.11 -5.65
C ILE A 404 8.78 21.85 -4.17
N ARG A 405 8.26 20.73 -3.68
CA ARG A 405 8.46 20.23 -2.32
C ARG A 405 9.02 18.82 -2.37
N LEU A 406 9.87 18.51 -1.39
CA LEU A 406 10.31 17.14 -1.15
C LEU A 406 9.49 16.52 -0.02
N ILE A 407 9.06 15.29 -0.19
CA ILE A 407 8.26 14.54 0.78
C ILE A 407 8.97 13.28 1.23
N ASP A 408 8.47 12.68 2.31
CA ASP A 408 8.93 11.38 2.84
C ASP A 408 10.36 11.37 3.41
N TRP A 409 10.57 12.17 4.47
CA TRP A 409 11.85 12.39 5.13
C TRP A 409 12.25 11.29 6.14
N GLU A 410 11.74 10.06 6.01
CA GLU A 410 11.85 9.01 7.03
C GLU A 410 13.28 8.47 7.23
N TYR A 411 14.13 8.52 6.19
CA TYR A 411 15.54 8.09 6.24
C TYR A 411 16.52 9.26 6.39
N ALA A 412 16.02 10.49 6.41
CA ALA A 412 16.87 11.68 6.35
C ALA A 412 17.82 11.75 7.55
N GLY A 413 19.04 12.20 7.31
CA GLY A 413 20.10 12.25 8.33
C GLY A 413 21.31 13.03 7.84
N MET A 414 22.30 13.22 8.71
CA MET A 414 23.55 13.88 8.34
C MET A 414 24.39 12.99 7.41
N GLN A 415 24.69 13.49 6.21
CA GLN A 415 25.57 12.80 5.24
C GLN A 415 26.15 13.79 4.19
N ASP A 416 27.04 13.30 3.33
CA ASP A 416 27.46 13.98 2.11
C ASP A 416 26.26 14.20 1.16
N PRO A 417 25.97 15.45 0.73
CA PRO A 417 24.83 15.77 -0.13
C PRO A 417 24.84 15.04 -1.48
N HIS A 418 25.99 14.50 -1.89
CA HIS A 418 26.13 13.79 -3.15
C HIS A 418 25.46 12.41 -3.13
N VAL A 419 25.13 11.88 -1.96
CA VAL A 419 24.33 10.65 -1.81
C VAL A 419 22.95 10.81 -2.42
N ASP A 420 22.28 11.95 -2.22
CA ASP A 420 20.94 12.18 -2.77
C ASP A 420 20.91 12.16 -4.31
N ILE A 421 22.01 12.57 -4.95
CA ILE A 421 22.17 12.48 -6.41
C ILE A 421 22.27 11.01 -6.84
N ALA A 422 23.08 10.22 -6.12
CA ALA A 422 23.21 8.79 -6.39
C ALA A 422 21.88 8.05 -6.20
N MET A 423 21.13 8.41 -5.17
CA MET A 423 19.79 7.88 -4.87
C MET A 423 18.80 8.15 -5.99
N PHE A 424 18.75 9.37 -6.51
CA PHE A 424 17.92 9.70 -7.66
C PHE A 424 18.27 8.83 -8.88
N CYS A 425 19.56 8.66 -9.16
CA CYS A 425 20.06 7.87 -10.29
C CYS A 425 19.66 6.40 -10.22
N ILE A 426 19.91 5.74 -9.08
CA ILE A 426 19.66 4.30 -8.94
C ILE A 426 18.17 3.97 -8.94
N TYR A 427 17.32 4.88 -8.45
CA TYR A 427 15.87 4.68 -8.45
C TYR A 427 15.27 4.91 -9.84
N SER A 428 15.84 5.86 -10.60
CA SER A 428 15.46 6.10 -11.99
C SER A 428 16.01 5.04 -12.97
N LEU A 429 16.74 4.05 -12.47
CA LEU A 429 17.38 2.97 -13.24
C LEU A 429 18.28 3.48 -14.39
N TYR A 430 18.89 4.65 -14.20
CA TYR A 430 19.65 5.32 -15.24
C TYR A 430 20.86 4.54 -15.73
N ASN A 431 21.14 4.69 -17.03
CA ASN A 431 22.41 4.30 -17.62
C ASN A 431 23.50 5.38 -17.36
N GLN A 432 24.74 5.08 -17.72
CA GLN A 432 25.88 5.97 -17.47
C GLN A 432 25.71 7.39 -18.06
N GLN A 433 25.15 7.52 -19.28
CA GLN A 433 24.96 8.84 -19.91
C GLN A 433 23.92 9.68 -19.15
N GLU A 434 22.88 9.02 -18.63
CA GLU A 434 21.82 9.67 -17.86
C GLU A 434 22.32 10.08 -16.46
N ILE A 435 23.11 9.23 -15.82
CA ILE A 435 23.82 9.54 -14.57
C ILE A 435 24.70 10.77 -14.77
N ASP A 436 25.54 10.77 -15.81
CA ASP A 436 26.46 11.87 -16.06
C ASP A 436 25.72 13.19 -16.30
N ARG A 437 24.61 13.14 -17.04
CA ARG A 437 23.72 14.27 -17.29
C ARG A 437 23.08 14.79 -16.00
N LEU A 438 22.60 13.93 -15.11
CA LEU A 438 21.99 14.36 -13.85
C LEU A 438 23.01 15.04 -12.94
N ILE A 439 24.22 14.47 -12.83
CA ILE A 439 25.35 15.06 -12.11
C ILE A 439 25.63 16.45 -12.67
N ASP A 440 25.74 16.59 -14.00
CA ASP A 440 25.97 17.89 -14.64
C ASP A 440 24.88 18.90 -14.30
N ILE A 441 23.61 18.51 -14.36
CA ILE A 441 22.48 19.39 -14.02
C ILE A 441 22.59 19.87 -12.56
N TYR A 442 22.92 18.97 -11.62
CA TYR A 442 23.06 19.33 -10.21
C TYR A 442 24.23 20.31 -9.97
N PHE A 443 25.36 20.15 -10.66
CA PHE A 443 26.52 21.05 -10.50
C PHE A 443 26.51 22.26 -11.46
N ASP A 444 25.43 22.49 -12.18
CA ASP A 444 25.35 23.52 -13.23
C ASP A 444 26.52 23.41 -14.23
N TYR A 445 26.78 22.18 -14.67
CA TYR A 445 27.83 21.78 -15.63
C TYR A 445 29.26 22.08 -15.17
N ASN A 446 29.50 22.20 -13.86
CA ASN A 446 30.80 22.48 -13.27
C ASN A 446 31.26 21.40 -12.25
N CYS A 447 30.92 20.13 -12.49
CA CYS A 447 31.33 19.02 -11.64
C CYS A 447 32.79 18.61 -11.92
N SER A 448 33.62 18.52 -10.87
CA SER A 448 34.98 18.00 -11.00
C SER A 448 34.99 16.48 -11.22
N GLU A 449 36.04 15.97 -11.84
CA GLU A 449 36.16 14.54 -12.11
C GLU A 449 36.21 13.70 -10.82
N GLU A 450 36.91 14.19 -9.78
CA GLU A 450 36.98 13.50 -8.48
C GLU A 450 35.62 13.42 -7.79
N ILE A 451 34.83 14.50 -7.82
CA ILE A 451 33.48 14.51 -7.26
C ILE A 451 32.55 13.60 -8.05
N ARG A 452 32.66 13.57 -9.38
CA ARG A 452 31.92 12.62 -10.22
C ARG A 452 32.24 11.17 -9.84
N LEU A 453 33.51 10.82 -9.71
CA LEU A 453 33.93 9.49 -9.27
C LEU A 453 33.38 9.16 -7.88
N LYS A 454 33.35 10.12 -6.95
CA LYS A 454 32.75 9.95 -5.63
C LYS A 454 31.26 9.63 -5.72
N ILE A 455 30.52 10.33 -6.60
CA ILE A 455 29.09 10.04 -6.82
C ILE A 455 28.89 8.62 -7.37
N TYR A 456 29.73 8.18 -8.31
CA TYR A 456 29.68 6.78 -8.75
C TYR A 456 30.00 5.78 -7.63
N CYS A 457 30.89 6.13 -6.69
CA CYS A 457 31.12 5.30 -5.50
C CYS A 457 29.86 5.21 -4.63
N TYR A 458 29.10 6.30 -4.48
CA TYR A 458 27.80 6.27 -3.82
C TYR A 458 26.76 5.47 -4.59
N ILE A 459 26.74 5.53 -5.93
CA ILE A 459 25.84 4.70 -6.76
C ILE A 459 26.09 3.21 -6.50
N ALA A 460 27.36 2.79 -6.46
CA ALA A 460 27.71 1.41 -6.14
C ALA A 460 27.33 1.03 -4.69
N SER A 461 27.60 1.92 -3.73
CA SER A 461 27.34 1.67 -2.30
C SER A 461 25.85 1.63 -1.98
N CYS A 462 25.07 2.57 -2.52
CA CYS A 462 23.62 2.61 -2.36
C CYS A 462 22.94 1.47 -3.12
N GLY A 463 23.43 1.10 -4.31
CA GLY A 463 22.95 -0.09 -5.02
C GLY A 463 23.05 -1.35 -4.16
N LEU A 464 24.16 -1.53 -3.42
CA LEU A 464 24.32 -2.66 -2.51
C LEU A 464 23.39 -2.51 -1.29
N LEU A 465 23.31 -1.32 -0.69
CA LEU A 465 22.42 -1.04 0.44
C LEU A 465 20.98 -1.45 0.15
N TRP A 466 20.44 -0.98 -0.98
CA TRP A 466 19.04 -1.22 -1.33
C TRP A 466 18.79 -2.62 -1.90
N SER A 467 19.80 -3.28 -2.46
CA SER A 467 19.68 -4.72 -2.77
C SER A 467 19.52 -5.55 -1.49
N ASN A 468 20.30 -5.24 -0.44
CA ASN A 468 20.17 -5.92 0.86
C ASN A 468 18.81 -5.63 1.52
N TRP A 469 18.32 -4.39 1.43
CA TRP A 469 16.96 -4.06 1.86
C TRP A 469 15.90 -4.88 1.09
N CYS A 470 16.05 -5.02 -0.23
CA CYS A 470 15.14 -5.84 -1.05
C CYS A 470 15.15 -7.31 -0.61
N GLU A 471 16.33 -7.89 -0.32
CA GLU A 471 16.43 -9.27 0.18
C GLU A 471 15.71 -9.44 1.53
N TYR A 472 15.91 -8.50 2.46
CA TYR A 472 15.18 -8.52 3.73
C TYR A 472 13.67 -8.44 3.51
N LYS A 473 13.20 -7.60 2.60
CA LYS A 473 11.77 -7.51 2.27
C LYS A 473 11.23 -8.75 1.59
N HIS A 474 12.02 -9.40 0.75
CA HIS A 474 11.67 -10.68 0.14
C HIS A 474 11.43 -11.77 1.20
N MET A 475 12.23 -11.79 2.27
CA MET A 475 12.01 -12.69 3.41
C MET A 475 10.69 -12.43 4.15
N LEU A 476 10.15 -11.21 4.07
CA LEU A 476 8.84 -10.84 4.60
C LEU A 476 7.70 -11.09 3.59
N GLY A 477 7.98 -11.74 2.46
CA GLY A 477 7.01 -12.06 1.41
C GLY A 477 6.73 -10.94 0.42
N VAL A 478 7.57 -9.90 0.36
CA VAL A 478 7.42 -8.76 -0.57
C VAL A 478 8.48 -8.85 -1.66
N ASP A 479 8.06 -9.00 -2.92
CA ASP A 479 8.96 -9.08 -4.07
C ASP A 479 8.98 -7.79 -4.90
N PHE A 480 10.18 -7.38 -5.32
CA PHE A 480 10.47 -6.21 -6.14
C PHE A 480 10.95 -6.55 -7.55
N GLY A 481 11.11 -7.85 -7.87
CA GLY A 481 11.49 -8.34 -9.18
C GLY A 481 12.71 -7.63 -9.77
N ASP A 482 12.53 -7.01 -10.94
CA ASP A 482 13.60 -6.36 -11.70
C ASP A 482 14.29 -5.21 -10.95
N TYR A 483 13.59 -4.52 -10.06
CA TYR A 483 14.18 -3.43 -9.27
C TYR A 483 15.30 -3.96 -8.36
N ALA A 484 15.03 -5.02 -7.59
CA ALA A 484 16.02 -5.60 -6.67
C ALA A 484 17.29 -6.03 -7.40
N LYS A 485 17.12 -6.70 -8.55
CA LYS A 485 18.22 -7.10 -9.42
C LYS A 485 19.00 -5.89 -9.94
N LYS A 486 18.32 -4.84 -10.36
CA LYS A 486 18.98 -3.65 -10.92
C LYS A 486 19.81 -2.90 -9.87
N GLN A 487 19.35 -2.85 -8.62
CA GLN A 487 20.15 -2.29 -7.51
C GLN A 487 21.47 -3.05 -7.32
N TYR A 488 21.40 -4.38 -7.32
CA TYR A 488 22.60 -5.21 -7.24
C TYR A 488 23.51 -5.07 -8.47
N ASP A 489 22.94 -4.94 -9.67
CA ASP A 489 23.71 -4.69 -10.89
C ASP A 489 24.49 -3.37 -10.81
N PHE A 490 23.89 -2.30 -10.24
CA PHE A 490 24.62 -1.04 -9.99
C PHE A 490 25.81 -1.24 -9.05
N ALA A 491 25.62 -1.99 -7.96
CA ALA A 491 26.70 -2.33 -7.05
C ALA A 491 27.83 -3.07 -7.77
N ARG A 492 27.48 -4.13 -8.50
CA ARG A 492 28.43 -5.02 -9.18
C ARG A 492 29.19 -4.33 -10.30
N GLU A 493 28.49 -3.65 -11.21
CA GLU A 493 29.09 -3.03 -12.39
C GLU A 493 29.99 -1.86 -11.98
N TYR A 494 29.48 -0.94 -11.15
CA TYR A 494 30.23 0.26 -10.81
C TYR A 494 31.33 0.01 -9.79
N SER A 495 31.16 -0.90 -8.82
CA SER A 495 32.27 -1.22 -7.90
C SER A 495 33.45 -1.87 -8.62
N SER A 496 33.20 -2.74 -9.60
CA SER A 496 34.23 -3.37 -10.43
C SER A 496 34.95 -2.34 -11.33
N TRP A 497 34.18 -1.48 -12.02
CA TRP A 497 34.72 -0.42 -12.85
C TRP A 497 35.54 0.58 -12.02
N LEU A 498 35.02 1.06 -10.90
CA LEU A 498 35.70 2.01 -9.99
C LEU A 498 36.96 1.42 -9.40
N THR A 499 36.96 0.15 -8.99
CA THR A 499 38.17 -0.53 -8.49
C THR A 499 39.29 -0.48 -9.54
N THR A 500 38.96 -0.68 -10.82
CA THR A 500 39.92 -0.61 -11.92
C THR A 500 40.38 0.83 -12.16
N GLU A 501 39.46 1.79 -12.16
CA GLU A 501 39.74 3.19 -12.45
C GLU A 501 40.58 3.87 -11.34
N LEU A 502 40.27 3.58 -10.07
CA LEU A 502 41.01 4.10 -8.92
C LEU A 502 42.42 3.51 -8.83
N ARG A 503 42.61 2.23 -9.21
CA ARG A 503 43.94 1.62 -9.34
C ARG A 503 44.78 2.30 -10.42
N LYS A 504 44.21 2.57 -11.60
CA LYS A 504 44.93 3.29 -12.68
C LYS A 504 45.42 4.67 -12.24
N ARG A 505 44.68 5.31 -11.34
CA ARG A 505 45.01 6.63 -10.78
C ARG A 505 46.00 6.57 -9.61
N GLY A 506 46.46 5.37 -9.22
CA GLY A 506 47.37 5.18 -8.09
C GLY A 506 46.74 5.48 -6.73
N ILE A 507 45.41 5.45 -6.65
CA ILE A 507 44.64 5.73 -5.43
C ILE A 507 44.39 4.44 -4.63
N TYR A 508 44.52 3.28 -5.29
CA TYR A 508 44.39 1.95 -4.71
C TYR A 508 45.57 1.06 -5.11
N GLU A 509 46.03 0.19 -4.19
CA GLU A 509 46.97 -0.91 -4.50
C GLU A 509 46.26 -2.16 -5.04
#